data_AF-X0ZXY3-F1
#
_entry.id   AF-X0ZXY3-F1
#
_cell.length_a   1.000
_cell.length_b   1.000
_cell.length_c   1.000
_cell.angle_alpha   90.00
_cell.angle_beta   90.00
_cell.angle_gamma   90.00
#
_symmetry.space_group_name_H-M   'P 1'
#
loop_
_entity.id
_entity.type
_entity.pdbx_description
1 polymer ?
#
loop_
_entity_poly.entity_id
_entity_poly.type
_entity_poly.pdbx_seq_one_letter_code
_entity_poly.pdbx_strand_id
1 'polypeptide(L)' 'MVLHTLETPGHSPGSLCFYSTDANEFDGKKIDGILFSGDLIFQGSVGRSDFQGGNQNLLFSSIKNKIM' A
#
# COMPACT_ATOMS: atom_id res chain seq x y z
N MET A 1 19.28 1.15 0.47
CA MET A 1 17.84 1.02 0.26
C MET A 1 17.32 -0.11 1.12
N VAL A 2 16.72 0.22 2.26
CA VAL A 2 15.99 -0.72 3.12
C VAL A 2 14.51 -0.68 2.76
N LEU A 3 13.88 -1.86 2.63
CA LEU A 3 12.44 -1.99 2.40
C LEU A 3 11.78 -2.62 3.63
N HIS A 4 10.82 -1.92 4.21
CA HIS A 4 9.96 -2.43 5.27
C HIS A 4 8.72 -3.07 4.66
N THR A 5 8.48 -4.35 4.98
CA THR A 5 7.31 -5.08 4.53
C THR A 5 6.10 -4.77 5.40
N LEU A 6 5.00 -4.38 4.77
CA LEU A 6 3.70 -4.17 5.40
C LEU A 6 2.71 -5.16 4.80
N GLU A 7 2.16 -6.06 5.60
CA GLU A 7 1.09 -6.94 5.14
C GLU A 7 -0.19 -6.13 4.92
N THR A 8 -0.76 -6.12 3.73
CA THR A 8 -1.92 -5.28 3.42
C THR A 8 -2.99 -6.08 2.69
N PRO A 9 -3.52 -7.14 3.33
CA PRO A 9 -4.49 -8.01 2.70
C PRO A 9 -5.79 -7.25 2.37
N GLY A 10 -6.50 -7.74 1.36
CA GLY A 10 -7.80 -7.22 0.98
C GLY A 10 -8.06 -7.27 -0.52
N HIS A 11 -7.09 -6.84 -1.35
CA HIS A 11 -7.13 -7.11 -2.78
C HIS A 11 -6.91 -8.62 -3.03
N SER A 12 -5.86 -9.15 -2.40
CA SER A 12 -5.60 -10.58 -2.27
C SER A 12 -5.20 -10.92 -0.83
N PRO A 13 -5.25 -12.20 -0.41
CA PRO A 13 -4.82 -12.60 0.94
C PRO A 13 -3.34 -12.32 1.22
N GLY A 14 -2.49 -12.37 0.18
CA GLY A 14 -1.04 -12.18 0.29
C GLY A 14 -0.55 -10.80 -0.14
N SER A 15 -1.45 -9.82 -0.26
CA SER A 15 -1.07 -8.45 -0.64
C SER A 15 -0.10 -7.84 0.37
N LEU A 16 0.98 -7.23 -0.14
CA LEU A 16 2.01 -6.55 0.62
C LEU A 16 2.22 -5.14 0.07
N CYS A 17 2.61 -4.22 0.93
CA CYS A 17 3.26 -2.97 0.55
C CYS A 17 4.73 -2.97 1.02
N PHE A 18 5.56 -2.21 0.33
CA PHE A 18 6.95 -1.99 0.71
C PHE A 18 7.21 -0.51 0.92
N TYR A 19 7.67 -0.14 2.12
CA TYR A 19 7.95 1.25 2.48
C TYR A 19 9.45 1.48 2.66
N SER A 20 9.95 2.63 2.23
CA SER A 20 11.35 3.04 2.44
C SER A 20 11.46 4.53 2.72
N THR A 21 12.24 4.89 3.72
CA THR A 21 12.63 6.27 4.06
C THR A 21 13.91 6.71 3.34
N ASP A 22 14.55 5.82 2.58
CA ASP A 22 15.81 6.15 1.90
C ASP A 22 15.59 7.10 0.71
N ALA A 23 14.37 7.15 0.16
CA ALA A 23 13.94 8.10 -0.85
C ALA A 23 13.40 9.38 -0.20
N ASN A 24 14.14 10.49 -0.33
CA ASN A 24 13.83 11.76 0.34
C ASN A 24 13.47 12.89 -0.65
N GLU A 25 13.52 12.62 -1.95
CA GLU A 25 13.14 13.55 -3.01
C GLU A 25 12.44 12.81 -4.16
N PHE A 26 11.39 13.40 -4.70
CA PHE A 26 10.72 12.94 -5.92
C PHE A 26 10.22 14.15 -6.72
N ASP A 27 10.57 14.21 -8.00
CA ASP A 27 10.20 15.32 -8.90
C ASP A 27 10.55 16.72 -8.32
N GLY A 28 11.76 16.84 -7.77
CA GLY A 28 12.26 18.07 -7.15
C GLY A 28 11.57 18.47 -5.84
N LYS A 29 10.69 17.62 -5.28
CA LYS A 29 10.00 17.85 -4.01
C LYS A 29 10.56 16.93 -2.94
N LYS A 30 10.77 17.50 -1.75
CA LYS A 30 11.10 16.71 -0.56
C LYS A 30 9.92 15.81 -0.19
N ILE A 31 10.21 14.54 0.09
CA ILE A 31 9.25 13.53 0.54
C ILE A 31 9.82 12.82 1.77
N ASP A 32 8.94 12.25 2.60
CA ASP A 32 9.35 11.52 3.82
C ASP A 32 9.69 10.05 3.53
N GLY A 33 9.35 9.57 2.34
CA GLY A 33 9.60 8.20 1.92
C GLY A 33 8.79 7.81 0.69
N ILE A 34 9.03 6.60 0.21
CA ILE A 34 8.30 5.99 -0.90
C ILE A 34 7.57 4.74 -0.42
N LEU A 35 6.32 4.57 -0.87
CA LEU A 35 5.52 3.39 -0.63
C LEU A 35 5.18 2.73 -1.98
N PHE A 36 5.60 1.48 -2.13
CA PHE A 36 5.13 0.61 -3.21
C PHE A 36 3.87 -0.09 -2.74
N SER A 37 2.70 0.42 -3.13
CA SER A 37 1.40 -0.03 -2.63
C SER A 37 0.88 -1.33 -3.24
N GLY A 38 1.44 -1.77 -4.37
CA GLY A 38 0.83 -2.80 -5.20
C GLY A 38 -0.59 -2.38 -5.59
N ASP A 39 -1.54 -3.31 -5.52
CA ASP A 39 -2.95 -3.05 -5.82
C ASP A 39 -3.78 -2.62 -4.59
N LEU A 40 -3.15 -2.15 -3.50
CA LEU A 40 -3.89 -1.71 -2.32
C LEU A 40 -4.61 -0.37 -2.56
N ILE A 41 -3.85 0.65 -2.95
CA ILE A 41 -4.32 2.02 -3.14
C ILE A 41 -3.71 2.63 -4.41
N PHE A 42 -4.55 3.37 -5.13
CA PHE A 42 -4.20 4.13 -6.32
C PHE A 42 -4.60 5.59 -6.12
N GLN A 43 -4.15 6.45 -7.03
CA GLN A 43 -4.59 7.84 -7.03
C GLN A 43 -6.10 7.93 -7.30
N GLY A 44 -6.86 8.24 -6.25
CA GLY A 44 -8.31 8.40 -6.31
C GLY A 44 -9.11 7.09 -6.30
N SER A 45 -8.49 5.93 -6.10
CA SER A 45 -9.19 4.64 -6.04
C SER A 45 -8.42 3.57 -5.25
N VAL A 46 -8.97 2.35 -5.19
CA VAL A 46 -8.38 1.19 -4.53
C VAL A 46 -8.48 -0.04 -5.43
N GLY A 47 -7.68 -1.07 -5.15
CA GLY A 47 -7.81 -2.35 -5.83
C GLY A 47 -9.17 -2.99 -5.61
N ARG A 48 -9.61 -3.75 -6.61
CA ARG A 48 -10.83 -4.55 -6.51
C ARG A 48 -10.67 -5.67 -5.48
N SER A 49 -11.78 -6.14 -4.92
CA SER A 49 -11.78 -7.16 -3.87
C SER A 49 -12.91 -8.18 -4.04
N ASP A 50 -13.47 -8.27 -5.25
CA ASP A 50 -14.66 -9.05 -5.61
C ASP A 50 -14.33 -10.43 -6.20
N PHE A 51 -13.04 -10.72 -6.44
CA PHE A 51 -12.57 -12.06 -6.78
C PHE A 51 -12.37 -12.93 -5.54
N GLN A 52 -12.24 -14.25 -5.74
CA GLN A 52 -11.96 -15.20 -4.67
C GLN A 52 -10.70 -14.80 -3.88
N GLY A 53 -10.85 -14.71 -2.56
CA GLY A 53 -9.79 -14.27 -1.64
C GLY A 53 -9.71 -12.76 -1.43
N GLY A 54 -10.45 -11.96 -2.21
CA GLY A 54 -10.63 -10.54 -1.96
C GLY A 54 -11.58 -10.27 -0.79
N ASN A 55 -11.32 -9.19 -0.04
CA ASN A 55 -12.17 -8.72 1.05
C ASN A 55 -12.09 -7.20 1.19
N GLN A 56 -13.19 -6.51 0.85
CA GLN A 56 -13.26 -5.05 0.83
C GLN A 56 -13.08 -4.41 2.22
N ASN A 57 -13.67 -5.00 3.25
CA ASN A 57 -13.55 -4.50 4.62
C ASN A 57 -12.12 -4.62 5.13
N LEU A 58 -11.45 -5.72 4.78
CA LEU A 58 -10.05 -5.94 5.11
C LEU A 58 -9.14 -4.99 4.33
N LEU A 59 -9.42 -4.74 3.05
CA LEU A 59 -8.70 -3.76 2.23
C LEU A 59 -8.74 -2.37 2.87
N PHE A 60 -9.93 -1.89 3.24
CA PHE A 60 -10.05 -0.58 3.90
C PHE A 60 -9.41 -0.55 5.29
N SER A 61 -9.47 -1.66 6.03
CA SER A 61 -8.79 -1.78 7.32
C SER A 61 -7.27 -1.74 7.17
N SER A 62 -6.71 -2.39 6.15
CA SER A 62 -5.28 -2.35 5.81
C SER A 62 -4.83 -0.93 5.47
N ILE A 63 -5.61 -0.20 4.66
CA ILE A 63 -5.33 1.21 4.33
C ILE A 63 -5.35 2.06 5.61
N LYS A 64 -6.43 2.00 6.38
CA LYS A 64 -6.64 2.85 7.56
C LYS A 64 -5.59 2.63 8.65
N ASN A 65 -5.16 1.39 8.87
CA ASN A 65 -4.30 1.05 10.00
C ASN A 65 -2.80 1.03 9.67
N LYS A 66 -2.43 0.98 8.38
CA LYS A 66 -1.02 0.83 7.97
C LYS A 66 -0.50 1.94 7.07
N ILE A 67 -1.38 2.69 6.41
CA ILE A 67 -0.99 3.71 5.42
C ILE A 67 -1.36 5.13 5.86
N MET A 68 -2.51 5.32 6.51
CA MET A 68 -2.96 6.60 7.07
C MET A 68 -2.42 6.83 8.47
#